data_AF-A0A1E7RM66-F1
#
_entry.id   AF-A0A1E7RM66-F1
#
_cell.length_a   1.000
_cell.length_b   1.000
_cell.length_c   1.000
_cell.angle_alpha   90.00
_cell.angle_beta   90.00
_cell.angle_gamma   90.00
#
_symmetry.space_group_name_H-M   'P 1'
#
loop_
_entity.id
_entity.type
_entity.pdbx_description
1 polymer ?
#
loop_
_entity_poly.entity_id
_entity_poly.type
_entity_poly.pdbx_seq_one_letter_code
_entity_poly.pdbx_strand_id
1 'polypeptide(L)'
;MYTLLLWLLTATTEPFPPGFHDRPGVAEDGTAVVIRTGLWDDFQGGIAAVEQVLIPNEDGSFTYQYERQSRLTRMYHATYCGHENMYPGEGDAVFSGPGTYGGWHCSRETATRPSTKLEHLTEPPI
;
A
#
# COMPACT_ATOMS: atom_id res chain seq x y z
N MET A 1 -11.35 -43.79 34.08
CA MET A 1 -11.03 -43.55 32.66
C MET A 1 -11.97 -42.47 32.15
N TYR A 2 -11.47 -41.24 31.97
CA TYR A 2 -12.19 -40.17 31.25
C TYR A 2 -11.26 -39.68 30.16
N THR A 3 -11.58 -40.00 28.91
CA THR A 3 -10.88 -39.49 27.74
C THR A 3 -11.49 -38.13 27.41
N LEU A 4 -10.77 -37.05 27.71
CA LEU A 4 -11.13 -35.70 27.29
C LEU A 4 -10.75 -35.55 25.81
N LEU A 5 -11.74 -35.47 24.92
CA LEU A 5 -11.52 -35.20 23.49
C LEU A 5 -11.44 -33.67 23.31
N LEU A 6 -10.22 -33.13 23.18
CA LEU A 6 -10.01 -31.73 22.80
C LEU A 6 -10.33 -31.58 21.31
N TRP A 7 -11.44 -30.92 20.99
CA TRP A 7 -11.72 -30.42 19.64
C TRP A 7 -10.84 -29.18 19.40
N LEU A 8 -9.75 -29.36 18.65
CA LEU A 8 -8.99 -28.26 18.09
C LEU A 8 -9.86 -27.57 17.03
N LEU A 9 -10.35 -26.35 17.33
CA LEU A 9 -10.90 -25.49 16.29
C LEU A 9 -9.75 -25.09 15.36
N THR A 10 -9.63 -25.77 14.23
CA THR A 10 -8.85 -25.28 13.10
C THR A 10 -9.58 -24.07 12.53
N ALA A 11 -9.06 -22.86 12.78
CA ALA A 11 -9.48 -21.67 12.06
C ALA A 11 -9.11 -21.87 10.59
N THR A 12 -10.08 -22.24 9.76
CA THR A 12 -9.92 -22.27 8.32
C THR A 12 -9.99 -20.84 7.82
N THR A 13 -8.85 -20.21 7.55
CA THR A 13 -8.83 -18.98 6.77
C THR A 13 -9.27 -19.34 5.37
N GLU A 14 -10.51 -19.00 5.00
CA GLU A 14 -10.96 -19.18 3.63
C GLU A 14 -10.05 -18.37 2.68
N PRO A 15 -9.64 -18.95 1.54
CA PRO A 15 -8.85 -18.20 0.58
C PRO A 15 -9.64 -16.98 0.11
N PHE A 16 -8.98 -15.82 0.12
CA PHE A 16 -9.61 -14.58 -0.33
C PHE A 16 -10.00 -14.71 -1.82
N PRO A 17 -11.19 -14.25 -2.23
CA PRO A 17 -11.66 -14.41 -3.60
C PRO A 17 -10.68 -13.77 -4.61
N PRO A 18 -10.55 -14.35 -5.81
CA PRO A 18 -9.68 -13.81 -6.84
C PRO A 18 -10.12 -12.40 -7.27
N GLY A 19 -9.17 -11.63 -7.80
CA GLY A 19 -9.41 -10.27 -8.27
C GLY A 19 -9.27 -9.21 -7.18
N PHE A 20 -9.80 -8.02 -7.48
CA PHE A 20 -9.78 -6.87 -6.59
C PHE A 20 -11.16 -6.66 -5.98
N HIS A 21 -11.19 -6.34 -4.69
CA HIS A 21 -12.42 -6.17 -3.92
C HIS A 21 -12.37 -4.84 -3.18
N ASP A 22 -13.38 -4.01 -3.44
CA ASP A 22 -13.44 -2.65 -2.95
C ASP A 22 -14.42 -2.53 -1.80
N ARG A 23 -14.01 -1.79 -0.77
CA ARG A 23 -14.90 -1.28 0.26
C ARG A 23 -14.73 0.24 0.39
N PRO A 24 -15.83 1.00 0.53
CA PRO A 24 -15.72 2.42 0.84
C PRO A 24 -15.09 2.61 2.23
N GLY A 25 -14.37 3.72 2.40
CA GLY A 25 -13.77 4.10 3.67
C GLY A 25 -13.63 5.60 3.81
N VAL A 26 -13.21 6.03 5.00
CA VAL A 26 -12.87 7.41 5.32
C VAL A 26 -11.49 7.40 5.99
N ALA A 27 -10.55 8.16 5.47
CA ALA A 27 -9.22 8.32 6.05
C ALA A 27 -9.26 9.15 7.34
N GLU A 28 -8.16 9.18 8.09
CA GLU A 28 -8.07 9.91 9.37
C GLU A 28 -8.35 11.40 9.23
N ASP A 29 -8.02 11.99 8.08
CA ASP A 29 -8.28 13.40 7.77
C ASP A 29 -9.68 13.67 7.19
N GLY A 30 -10.56 12.66 7.18
CA GLY A 30 -11.93 12.77 6.67
C GLY A 30 -12.06 12.57 5.16
N THR A 31 -10.96 12.31 4.44
CA THR A 31 -11.01 12.07 2.98
C THR A 31 -11.77 10.78 2.67
N ALA A 32 -12.73 10.84 1.74
CA ALA A 32 -13.38 9.65 1.21
C ALA A 32 -12.39 8.83 0.40
N VAL A 33 -12.30 7.53 0.69
CA VAL A 33 -11.34 6.62 0.07
C VAL A 33 -12.02 5.32 -0.35
N VAL A 34 -11.40 4.62 -1.29
CA VAL A 34 -11.64 3.22 -1.58
C VAL A 34 -10.54 2.41 -0.93
N ILE A 35 -10.90 1.45 -0.09
CA ILE A 35 -9.96 0.46 0.42
C ILE A 35 -10.11 -0.78 -0.44
N ARG A 36 -9.05 -1.10 -1.16
CA ARG A 36 -9.05 -2.16 -2.15
C ARG A 36 -8.16 -3.29 -1.70
N THR A 37 -8.72 -4.48 -1.59
CA THR A 37 -7.94 -5.69 -1.34
C THR A 37 -7.66 -6.40 -2.66
N GLY A 38 -6.39 -6.65 -2.95
CA GLY A 38 -5.95 -7.49 -4.07
C GLY A 38 -5.13 -8.67 -3.59
N LEU A 39 -5.11 -9.74 -4.37
CA LEU A 39 -4.17 -10.85 -4.19
C LEU A 39 -2.88 -10.54 -4.96
N TRP A 40 -1.76 -10.62 -4.26
CA TRP A 40 -0.44 -10.35 -4.82
C TRP A 40 0.55 -11.46 -4.44
N ASP A 41 1.70 -11.53 -5.12
CA ASP A 41 2.76 -12.51 -4.82
C ASP A 41 3.32 -12.28 -3.39
N ASP A 42 3.56 -13.35 -2.63
CA ASP A 42 4.14 -13.24 -1.28
C ASP A 42 5.69 -13.30 -1.24
N PHE A 43 6.31 -13.32 -2.43
CA PHE A 43 7.74 -13.45 -2.71
C PHE A 43 8.34 -14.80 -2.30
N GLN A 44 7.50 -15.78 -1.96
CA GLN A 44 7.87 -17.14 -1.56
C GLN A 44 7.11 -18.22 -2.38
N GLY A 45 6.47 -17.81 -3.49
CA GLY A 45 5.71 -18.70 -4.37
C GLY A 45 4.25 -18.90 -3.97
N GLY A 46 3.76 -18.13 -2.99
CA GLY A 46 2.37 -18.06 -2.58
C GLY A 46 1.72 -16.72 -2.94
N ILE A 47 0.59 -16.43 -2.28
CA ILE A 47 -0.17 -15.19 -2.47
C ILE A 47 -0.53 -14.56 -1.12
N ALA A 48 -0.51 -13.23 -1.09
CA ALA A 48 -0.92 -12.42 0.04
C ALA A 48 -2.09 -11.51 -0.36
N ALA A 49 -3.10 -11.42 0.51
CA ALA A 49 -4.14 -10.40 0.41
C ALA A 49 -3.59 -9.07 0.96
N VAL A 50 -3.52 -8.05 0.12
CA VAL A 50 -2.97 -6.74 0.49
C VAL A 50 -4.01 -5.66 0.23
N GLU A 51 -4.26 -4.85 1.25
CA GLU A 51 -5.10 -3.67 1.15
C GLU A 51 -4.31 -2.45 0.68
N GLN A 52 -4.87 -1.70 -0.26
CA GLN A 52 -4.44 -0.37 -0.65
C GLN A 52 -5.55 0.64 -0.32
N VAL A 53 -5.16 1.77 0.27
CA VAL A 53 -6.03 2.94 0.46
C VAL A 53 -5.87 3.86 -0.75
N LEU A 54 -6.94 4.04 -1.51
CA LEU A 54 -6.95 4.76 -2.78
C LEU A 54 -7.92 5.93 -2.72
N ILE A 55 -7.48 7.10 -3.18
CA ILE A 55 -8.36 8.27 -3.34
C ILE A 55 -8.95 8.22 -4.75
N PRO A 56 -10.28 8.10 -4.91
CA PRO A 56 -10.90 8.12 -6.23
C PRO A 56 -10.83 9.53 -6.82
N ASN A 57 -10.42 9.63 -8.09
CA ASN A 57 -10.42 10.88 -8.85
C ASN A 57 -11.67 10.98 -9.75
N GLU A 58 -12.02 12.20 -10.18
CA GLU A 58 -13.22 12.45 -11.00
C GLU A 58 -13.18 11.73 -12.37
N ASP A 59 -11.98 11.51 -12.91
CA ASP A 59 -11.76 10.82 -14.18
C ASP A 59 -11.80 9.27 -14.06
N GLY A 60 -12.11 8.75 -12.88
CA GLY A 60 -12.15 7.32 -12.58
C GLY A 60 -10.79 6.68 -12.30
N SER A 61 -9.71 7.46 -12.32
CA SER A 61 -8.40 7.02 -11.83
C SER A 61 -8.35 7.00 -10.30
N PHE A 62 -7.28 6.43 -9.75
CA PHE A 62 -7.05 6.38 -8.32
C PHE A 62 -5.70 7.02 -7.96
N THR A 63 -5.69 7.89 -6.97
CA THR A 63 -4.47 8.41 -6.38
C THR A 63 -4.05 7.54 -5.20
N TYR A 64 -2.83 7.03 -5.24
CA TYR A 64 -2.15 6.32 -4.17
C TYR A 64 -1.16 7.26 -3.50
N GLN A 65 -1.30 7.42 -2.19
CA GLN A 65 -0.34 8.19 -1.38
C GLN A 65 0.33 7.22 -0.41
N TYR A 66 1.67 7.18 -0.44
CA TYR A 66 2.46 6.22 0.35
C TYR A 66 2.18 6.33 1.84
N GLU A 67 2.12 7.56 2.37
CA GLU A 67 1.95 7.82 3.80
C GLU A 67 0.58 7.40 4.34
N ARG A 68 -0.46 7.37 3.49
CA ARG A 68 -1.82 6.92 3.87
C ARG A 68 -1.93 5.42 4.01
N GLN A 69 -0.94 4.68 3.55
CA GLN A 69 -0.98 3.23 3.59
C GLN A 69 -0.66 2.69 4.99
N SER A 70 -1.30 1.57 5.33
CA SER A 70 -0.97 0.84 6.54
C SER A 70 0.53 0.49 6.58
N ARG A 71 1.08 0.27 7.78
CA ARG A 71 2.47 -0.17 7.91
C ARG A 71 2.74 -1.47 7.12
N LEU A 72 1.78 -2.40 7.10
CA LEU A 72 1.91 -3.67 6.37
C LEU A 72 1.92 -3.44 4.86
N THR A 73 1.05 -2.56 4.35
CA THR A 73 0.99 -2.20 2.93
C THR A 73 2.28 -1.50 2.49
N ARG A 74 2.84 -0.58 3.30
CA ARG A 74 4.13 0.06 3.01
C ARG A 74 5.29 -0.92 3.01
N MET A 75 5.27 -1.88 3.94
CA MET A 75 6.27 -2.96 3.96
C MET A 75 6.16 -3.83 2.71
N TYR A 76 4.94 -4.22 2.32
CA TYR A 76 4.71 -4.95 1.08
C TYR A 76 5.22 -4.17 -0.15
N HIS A 77 4.92 -2.86 -0.23
CA HIS A 77 5.40 -2.00 -1.32
C HIS A 77 6.94 -1.97 -1.39
N ALA A 78 7.60 -1.80 -0.23
CA ALA A 78 9.06 -1.81 -0.16
C ALA A 78 9.65 -3.16 -0.58
N THR A 79 9.04 -4.27 -0.17
CA THR A 79 9.47 -5.62 -0.58
C THR A 79 9.28 -5.84 -2.08
N TYR A 80 8.13 -5.44 -2.62
CA TYR A 80 7.83 -5.52 -4.05
C TYR A 80 8.88 -4.76 -4.87
N CYS A 81 9.14 -3.49 -4.55
CA CYS A 81 10.13 -2.72 -5.27
C CYS A 81 11.55 -3.27 -5.10
N GLY A 82 11.89 -3.79 -3.91
CA GLY A 82 13.18 -4.44 -3.66
C GLY A 82 13.40 -5.68 -4.53
N HIS A 83 12.36 -6.49 -4.77
CA HIS A 83 12.40 -7.62 -5.69
C HIS A 83 12.70 -7.17 -7.14
N GLU A 84 12.21 -5.99 -7.51
CA GLU A 84 12.48 -5.36 -8.81
C GLU A 84 13.80 -4.55 -8.86
N ASN A 85 14.65 -4.66 -7.84
CA ASN A 85 15.89 -3.88 -7.68
C ASN A 85 15.65 -2.35 -7.73
N MET A 86 14.57 -1.90 -7.11
CA MET A 86 14.12 -0.52 -7.04
C MET A 86 13.72 -0.14 -5.61
N TYR A 87 13.38 1.13 -5.40
CA TYR A 87 12.88 1.66 -4.13
C TYR A 87 11.41 2.05 -4.27
N PRO A 88 10.62 1.99 -3.19
CA PRO A 88 9.25 2.49 -3.22
C PRO A 88 9.26 4.00 -3.46
N GLY A 89 8.50 4.45 -4.45
CA GLY A 89 8.20 5.87 -4.61
C GLY A 89 7.32 6.34 -3.45
N GLU A 90 7.78 7.35 -2.72
CA GLU A 90 7.06 7.88 -1.55
C GLU A 90 6.10 9.04 -1.91
N GLY A 91 6.22 9.57 -3.13
CA GLY A 91 5.28 10.55 -3.67
C GLY A 91 3.98 9.93 -4.16
N ASP A 92 3.02 10.81 -4.46
CA ASP A 92 1.73 10.44 -5.03
C ASP A 92 1.88 9.73 -6.38
N ALA A 93 1.15 8.62 -6.54
CA ALA A 93 1.06 7.89 -7.80
C ALA A 93 -0.39 7.87 -8.27
N VAL A 94 -0.61 8.16 -9.56
CA VAL A 94 -1.93 8.07 -10.18
C VAL A 94 -2.01 6.78 -10.99
N PHE A 95 -2.94 5.92 -10.62
CA PHE A 95 -3.27 4.69 -11.31
C PHE A 95 -4.47 4.93 -12.22
N SER A 96 -4.24 5.01 -13.53
CA SER A 96 -5.26 5.25 -14.56
C SER A 96 -5.22 4.20 -15.67
N GLY A 97 -6.27 4.14 -16.48
CA GLY A 97 -6.40 3.24 -17.63
C GLY A 97 -7.41 2.10 -17.45
N PRO A 98 -7.83 1.45 -18.54
CA PRO A 98 -8.75 0.32 -18.47
C PRO A 98 -8.14 -0.83 -17.69
N GLY A 99 -8.87 -1.37 -16.71
CA GLY A 99 -8.38 -2.46 -15.88
C GLY A 99 -7.38 -2.03 -14.80
N THR A 100 -7.27 -0.73 -14.53
CA THR A 100 -6.40 -0.24 -13.47
C THR A 100 -7.09 -0.36 -12.12
N TYR A 101 -6.74 -1.43 -11.42
CA TYR A 101 -7.29 -1.75 -10.11
C TYR A 101 -6.27 -1.53 -9.00
N GLY A 102 -5.01 -1.18 -9.25
CA GLY A 102 -4.04 -0.94 -8.19
C GLY A 102 -2.63 -1.14 -8.72
N GLY A 103 -1.63 -0.79 -7.92
CA GLY A 103 -0.25 -0.84 -8.38
C GLY A 103 0.76 -0.45 -7.33
N TRP A 104 2.02 -0.65 -7.68
CA TRP A 104 3.18 -0.32 -6.85
C TRP A 104 4.09 0.58 -7.66
N HIS A 105 4.26 1.82 -7.22
CA HIS A 105 5.11 2.78 -7.90
C HIS A 105 6.53 2.64 -7.38
N CYS A 106 7.39 2.00 -8.17
CA CYS A 106 8.81 1.85 -7.86
C CYS A 106 9.65 2.82 -8.68
N SER A 107 10.70 3.37 -8.07
CA SER A 107 11.65 4.24 -8.75
C SER A 107 13.09 3.85 -8.42
N ARG A 108 14.03 4.25 -9.29
CA ARG A 108 15.48 4.09 -9.06
C ARG A 108 16.11 5.27 -8.32
N GLU A 109 15.39 6.36 -8.19
CA GLU A 109 15.81 7.50 -7.38
C GLU A 109 15.56 7.13 -5.91
N THR A 110 16.64 7.06 -5.13
CA THR A 110 16.53 6.89 -3.68
C THR A 110 15.60 7.96 -3.12
N ALA A 111 14.69 7.59 -2.19
CA ALA A 111 13.89 8.51 -1.39
C ALA A 111 14.63 9.83 -1.20
N THR A 112 14.03 10.95 -1.62
CA THR A 112 14.66 12.27 -1.69
C THR A 112 15.59 12.46 -0.50
N ARG A 113 16.90 12.47 -0.77
CA ARG A 113 17.89 12.79 0.26
C ARG A 113 17.46 14.15 0.83
N PRO A 114 17.26 14.31 2.16
CA PRO A 114 16.96 15.61 2.71
C PRO A 114 18.04 16.57 2.18
N SER A 115 17.60 17.65 1.54
CA SER A 115 18.52 18.64 1.01
C SER A 115 19.45 19.08 2.15
N THR A 116 20.73 18.72 2.09
CA THR A 116 21.77 19.24 2.97
C THR A 116 22.10 20.70 2.67
N LYS A 117 21.35 21.35 1.78
CA LYS A 117 21.41 22.80 1.64
C LYS A 117 20.69 23.39 2.85
N LEU A 118 21.47 23.70 3.88
CA LEU A 118 21.10 24.69 4.90
C LEU A 118 20.57 25.89 4.12
N GLU A 119 19.27 26.15 4.19
CA GLU A 119 18.73 27.40 3.66
C GLU A 119 19.50 28.51 4.35
N HIS A 120 20.25 29.26 3.56
CA HIS A 120 20.92 30.46 4.00
C HIS A 120 19.83 31.42 4.45
N LEU A 121 19.55 31.41 5.76
CA LEU A 121 18.75 32.42 6.43
C LEU A 121 19.47 33.75 6.27
N THR A 122 19.22 34.42 5.15
CA THR A 122 19.54 35.84 5.01
C THR A 122 18.56 36.57 5.93
N GLU A 123 19.03 36.92 7.11
CA GLU A 123 18.40 37.95 7.94
C GLU A 123 18.52 39.30 7.20
N PRO A 124 17.48 40.14 7.13
CA PRO A 124 17.59 41.45 6.51
C PRO A 124 18.43 42.39 7.38
N PRO A 125 19.23 43.30 6.79
CA PRO A 125 20.02 44.25 7.56
C PRO A 125 19.12 45.28 8.25
N ILE A 126 19.52 45.67 9.47
CA ILE A 126 18.93 46.72 10.31
C ILE A 126 19.09 48.10 9.66
#